data_AF-A0A0R3LEC7-F1
#
_entry.id   AF-A0A0R3LEC7-F1
#
_cell.length_a   1.000
_cell.length_b   1.000
_cell.length_c   1.000
_cell.angle_alpha   90.00
_cell.angle_beta   90.00
_cell.angle_gamma   90.00
#
_symmetry.space_group_name_H-M   'P 1'
#
loop_
_entity.id
_entity.type
_entity.pdbx_description
1 polymer ?
#
loop_
_entity_poly.entity_id
_entity_poly.type
_entity_poly.pdbx_seq_one_letter_code
_entity_poly.pdbx_strand_id
1 'polypeptide(L)' 'MRKPATWPPASQGERTLPETVRAFLIESERRVLLHCQKLLAKDNLPDDERQRLQRLTATAQEEMQRLAGGREVKAA' A
#
# COMPACT_ATOMS: atom_id res chain seq x y z
N MET A 1 -20.12 -36.90 22.91
CA MET A 1 -19.72 -36.59 21.52
C MET A 1 -19.82 -35.07 21.33
N ARG A 2 -18.70 -34.38 21.05
CA ARG A 2 -18.65 -32.91 20.92
C ARG A 2 -18.88 -32.52 19.46
N LYS A 3 -19.88 -31.67 19.21
CA LYS A 3 -20.12 -31.04 17.89
C LYS A 3 -18.93 -30.15 17.54
N PRO A 4 -18.29 -30.28 16.35
CA PRO A 4 -17.38 -29.25 15.90
C PRO A 4 -18.19 -28.06 15.38
N ALA A 5 -17.87 -26.89 15.93
CA ALA A 5 -18.45 -25.61 15.53
C ALA A 5 -18.28 -25.42 14.02
N THR A 6 -19.39 -25.31 13.31
CA THR A 6 -19.41 -24.83 11.94
C THR A 6 -18.92 -23.39 11.94
N TRP A 7 -17.68 -23.19 11.49
CA TRP A 7 -17.19 -21.88 11.06
C TRP A 7 -18.21 -21.28 10.08
N PRO A 8 -18.63 -20.01 10.23
CA PRO A 8 -19.39 -19.38 9.17
C PRO A 8 -18.50 -19.31 7.92
N PRO A 9 -19.05 -19.52 6.72
CA PRO A 9 -18.29 -19.25 5.50
C PRO A 9 -17.85 -17.79 5.59
N ALA A 10 -16.56 -17.52 5.37
CA ALA A 10 -16.07 -16.17 5.26
C ALA A 10 -16.83 -15.50 4.13
N SER A 11 -17.89 -14.75 4.47
CA SER A 11 -18.62 -13.93 3.52
C SER A 11 -17.60 -13.01 2.88
N GLN A 12 -17.26 -13.31 1.63
CA GLN A 12 -16.59 -12.41 0.70
C GLN A 12 -17.53 -11.24 0.43
N GLY A 13 -17.68 -10.36 1.42
CA GLY A 13 -18.35 -9.09 1.29
C GLY A 13 -17.29 -8.02 1.53
N GLU A 14 -16.85 -7.37 0.45
CA GLU A 14 -16.45 -5.97 0.39
C GLU A 14 -15.96 -5.39 1.74
N ARG A 15 -14.82 -5.89 2.24
CA ARG A 15 -14.20 -5.29 3.42
C ARG A 15 -13.50 -4.01 2.96
N THR A 16 -14.28 -2.94 2.86
CA THR A 16 -13.73 -1.59 2.91
C THR A 16 -12.83 -1.53 4.14
N LEU A 17 -11.53 -1.36 3.90
CA LEU A 17 -10.56 -1.21 4.99
C LEU A 17 -11.07 -0.11 5.92
N PRO A 18 -11.09 -0.33 7.26
CA PRO A 18 -11.48 0.71 8.20
C PRO A 18 -10.70 2.00 7.89
N GLU A 19 -11.37 3.15 7.98
CA GLU A 19 -10.75 4.43 7.60
C GLU A 19 -9.43 4.67 8.34
N THR A 20 -9.33 4.24 9.60
CA THR A 20 -8.09 4.27 10.39
C THR A 20 -6.95 3.44 9.78
N VAL A 21 -7.26 2.26 9.25
CA VAL A 21 -6.27 1.38 8.60
C VAL A 21 -5.86 1.99 7.25
N ARG A 22 -6.81 2.51 6.49
CA ARG A 22 -6.54 3.22 5.24
C ARG A 22 -5.65 4.45 5.47
N ALA A 23 -5.95 5.26 6.48
CA ALA A 23 -5.15 6.42 6.85
C ALA A 23 -3.73 6.02 7.28
N PHE A 24 -3.59 4.93 8.06
CA PHE A 24 -2.28 4.40 8.44
C PHE A 24 -1.47 3.94 7.22
N LEU A 25 -2.09 3.26 6.26
CA LEU A 25 -1.42 2.81 5.03
C LEU A 25 -1.00 4.01 4.16
N ILE A 26 -1.87 5.01 3.98
CA ILE A 26 -1.54 6.25 3.26
C ILE A 26 -0.35 6.96 3.91
N GLU A 27 -0.34 7.06 5.24
CA GLU A 27 0.76 7.71 5.96
C GLU A 27 2.05 6.89 5.91
N SER A 28 1.95 5.55 5.87
CA SER A 28 3.09 4.66 5.69
C SER A 28 3.73 4.85 4.30
N GLU A 29 2.92 4.85 3.25
CA GLU A 29 3.39 5.12 1.88
C GLU A 29 3.97 6.54 1.76
N ARG A 30 3.36 7.54 2.42
CA ARG A 30 3.88 8.91 2.45
C ARG A 30 5.28 8.98 3.05
N ARG A 31 5.56 8.21 4.10
CA ARG A 31 6.91 8.12 4.71
C ARG A 31 7.92 7.49 3.74
N VAL A 32 7.50 6.46 3.01
CA VAL A 32 8.33 5.83 1.97
C VAL A 32 8.65 6.83 0.87
N LEU A 33 7.66 7.59 0.38
CA LEU A 33 7.88 8.63 -0.63
C LEU A 33 8.85 9.70 -0.14
N LEU A 34 8.66 10.20 1.08
CA LEU A 34 9.56 11.19 1.67
C LEU A 34 10.99 10.66 1.78
N HIS A 35 11.15 9.38 2.15
CA HIS A 35 12.45 8.74 2.23
C HIS A 35 13.09 8.61 0.85
N CYS A 36 12.33 8.16 -0.15
CA CYS A 36 12.80 8.05 -1.53
C CYS A 36 13.22 9.42 -2.10
N GLN A 37 12.44 10.47 -1.87
CA GLN A 37 12.79 11.84 -2.28
C GLN A 37 14.08 12.32 -1.61
N LYS A 38 14.26 12.06 -0.31
CA LYS A 38 15.50 12.40 0.41
C LYS A 38 16.71 11.65 -0.14
N LEU A 39 16.54 10.40 -0.57
CA LEU A 39 17.60 9.61 -1.19
C LEU A 39 17.90 10.08 -2.63
N LEU A 40 16.87 10.42 -3.40
CA LEU A 40 17.01 10.99 -4.75
C LEU A 40 17.68 12.37 -4.75
N ALA A 41 17.50 13.15 -3.69
CA ALA A 41 18.15 14.44 -3.49
C ALA A 41 19.64 14.32 -3.09
N LYS A 42 20.17 13.11 -2.86
CA LYS A 42 21.60 12.92 -2.63
C LYS A 42 22.34 12.88 -3.97
N ASP A 43 23.37 13.71 -4.12
CA ASP A 43 24.17 13.82 -5.35
C ASP A 43 24.93 12.54 -5.72
N ASN A 44 25.31 11.71 -4.76
CA ASN A 44 26.13 10.51 -4.98
C ASN A 44 25.32 9.23 -5.28
N LEU A 45 24.13 9.36 -5.86
CA LEU A 45 23.29 8.21 -6.14
C LEU A 45 23.59 7.64 -7.55
N PRO A 46 23.96 6.35 -7.68
CA PRO A 46 24.12 5.70 -8.98
C PRO A 46 22.83 5.78 -9.81
N ASP A 47 22.93 5.89 -11.13
CA ASP A 47 21.75 6.01 -12.00
C ASP A 47 20.81 4.79 -11.90
N ASP A 48 21.34 3.58 -11.73
CA ASP A 48 20.53 2.38 -11.46
C ASP A 48 19.71 2.48 -10.17
N GLU A 49 20.31 3.01 -9.10
CA GLU A 49 19.63 3.24 -7.83
C GLU A 49 18.59 4.35 -7.95
N ARG A 50 18.91 5.41 -8.70
CA ARG A 50 17.98 6.50 -9.00
C ARG A 50 16.76 5.98 -9.74
N GLN A 51 16.95 5.17 -10.77
CA GLN A 51 15.86 4.57 -11.55
C GLN A 51 15.06 3.56 -10.70
N ARG A 52 15.70 2.86 -9.77
CA ARG A 52 15.01 1.99 -8.81
C ARG A 52 14.17 2.79 -7.81
N LEU A 53 14.69 3.89 -7.27
CA LEU A 53 13.95 4.80 -6.39
C LEU A 53 12.80 5.50 -7.10
N GLN A 54 12.96 5.90 -8.36
CA GLN A 54 11.88 6.46 -9.15
C GLN A 54 10.74 5.46 -9.37
N ARG A 55 11.07 4.20 -9.69
CA ARG A 55 10.07 3.11 -9.77
C ARG A 55 9.36 2.90 -8.43
N LEU A 56 10.11 2.85 -7.34
CA LEU A 56 9.54 2.71 -5.98
C LEU A 56 8.62 3.88 -5.62
N THR A 57 9.02 5.10 -6.00
CA THR A 57 8.22 6.33 -5.80
C THR A 57 6.91 6.27 -6.59
N ALA A 58 6.95 5.83 -7.85
CA ALA A 58 5.77 5.67 -8.69
C ALA A 58 4.79 4.63 -8.12
N THR A 59 5.30 3.47 -7.68
CA THR A 59 4.47 2.42 -7.06
C THR A 59 3.83 2.89 -5.76
N ALA A 60 4.57 3.58 -4.89
CA ALA A 60 4.01 4.11 -3.64
C ALA A 60 2.95 5.20 -3.90
N GLN A 61 3.12 6.02 -4.94
CA GLN A 61 2.10 6.99 -5.37
C GLN A 61 0.83 6.31 -5.88
N GLU A 62 0.97 5.26 -6.68
CA GLU A 62 -0.16 4.48 -7.19
C GLU A 62 -0.93 3.80 -6.05
N GLU A 63 -0.23 3.21 -5.08
CA GLU A 63 -0.84 2.62 -3.88
C GLU A 63 -1.54 3.68 -3.03
N MET A 64 -0.96 4.88 -2.87
CA MET A 64 -1.65 5.99 -2.19
C MET A 64 -2.91 6.44 -2.93
N GLN A 65 -2.86 6.56 -4.26
CA GLN A 65 -4.03 6.93 -5.07
C GLN A 65 -5.13 5.88 -4.99
N ARG A 66 -4.76 4.60 -4.99
CA ARG A 66 -5.66 3.47 -4.78
C ARG A 66 -6.31 3.51 -3.39
N LEU A 67 -5.52 3.75 -2.35
CA LEU A 67 -6.02 3.86 -0.97
C LEU A 67 -6.90 5.10 -0.78
N ALA A 68 -6.55 6.22 -1.41
CA ALA A 68 -7.31 7.48 -1.34
C ALA A 68 -8.59 7.44 -2.19
N GLY A 69 -8.54 6.79 -3.35
CA GLY A 69 -9.64 6.71 -4.33
C GLY A 69 -10.77 5.77 -3.93
N GLY A 70 -10.64 5.04 -2.81
CA GLY A 70 -11.71 4.21 -2.27
C GLY A 70 -12.27 3.16 -3.23
N ARG A 71 -11.53 2.80 -4.29
CA ARG A 71 -11.95 1.83 -5.29
C ARG A 71 -11.05 0.61 -5.18
N GLU A 72 -11.71 -0.49 -4.86
CA GLU A 72 -11.14 -1.82 -4.72
C GLU A 72 -10.27 -2.15 -5.93
N VAL A 73 -9.03 -2.56 -5.68
CA VAL A 73 -8.28 -3.30 -6.70
C VAL A 73 -8.87 -4.70 -6.73
N LYS A 74 -9.79 -4.92 -7.69
CA LYS A 74 -9.97 -6.24 -8.27
C LYS A 74 -8.66 -6.59 -8.96
N ALA A 75 -7.84 -7.41 -8.30
CA ALA A 75 -6.88 -8.25 -9.01
C ALA A 75 -7.72 -9.29 -9.78
N ALA A 76 -7.71 -9.19 -11.10
CA ALA A 76 -8.25 -10.19 -12.02
C ALA A 76 -7.14 -11.18 -12.41
#